data_AF-A0A139HXH5-F1
#
_entry.id   AF-A0A139HXH5-F1
#
_cell.length_a   1.000
_cell.length_b   1.000
_cell.length_c   1.000
_cell.angle_alpha   90.00
_cell.angle_beta   90.00
_cell.angle_gamma   90.00
#
_symmetry.space_group_name_H-M   'P 1'
#
loop_
_entity.id
_entity.type
_entity.pdbx_description
1 polymer ?
#
loop_
_entity_poly.entity_id
_entity_poly.type
_entity_poly.pdbx_seq_one_letter_code
_entity_poly.pdbx_strand_id
1 'polypeptide(L)'
;MPPKKRGRKPRAKPATPKPATPPPTPPPLPLVLTNLERACEASSQLDSTISARQYAQSRLFRAEVEHRELGRVIERGAGMQSIPAADYRREEVTGKYLEEVRSRLPVAKSEERAAIKKVSELYEALSSEEKQEYDKTKAQERRVEAENAASQAQIAQDQRHQSERVQVEVWYQSTEIGFKNYSQIKVFPMPPALYHCDKEYCRRSVYAAKKFALGMCPCDVKEVFRIYSTYHQDFDPNKEKKRWHPDGFSGCQDKRMQEMAKEIFVVLGEMQAKR
;
A
#
# COMPACT_ATOMS: atom_id res chain seq x y z
N MET A 1 -25.75 79.51 69.98
CA MET A 1 -25.22 79.52 68.60
C MET A 1 -23.71 79.74 68.62
N PRO A 2 -22.89 78.74 68.26
CA PRO A 2 -21.47 78.92 67.99
C PRO A 2 -21.13 78.80 66.48
N PRO A 3 -20.01 79.39 66.03
CA PRO A 3 -19.79 79.79 64.63
C PRO A 3 -19.21 78.70 63.70
N LYS A 4 -19.52 78.87 62.40
CA LYS A 4 -19.06 78.06 61.26
C LYS A 4 -17.53 78.05 61.13
N LYS A 5 -16.92 76.86 61.14
CA LYS A 5 -15.48 76.64 60.85
C LYS A 5 -15.20 76.75 59.36
N ARG A 6 -14.19 77.56 59.01
CA ARG A 6 -13.69 77.80 57.64
C ARG A 6 -12.94 76.57 57.12
N GLY A 7 -13.23 76.19 55.86
CA GLY A 7 -12.60 75.07 55.16
C GLY A 7 -11.12 75.31 54.83
N ARG A 8 -10.31 74.26 54.98
CA ARG A 8 -8.91 74.18 54.52
C ARG A 8 -8.86 73.69 53.07
N LYS A 9 -8.05 74.36 52.24
CA LYS A 9 -7.76 73.99 50.84
C LYS A 9 -7.01 72.65 50.76
N PRO A 10 -7.25 71.83 49.72
CA PRO A 10 -6.55 70.56 49.52
C PRO A 10 -5.10 70.76 49.08
N ARG A 11 -4.20 69.96 49.67
CA ARG A 11 -2.76 69.91 49.41
C ARG A 11 -2.50 69.13 48.11
N ALA A 12 -1.72 69.70 47.20
CA ALA A 12 -1.31 69.05 45.95
C ALA A 12 -0.49 67.78 46.21
N LYS A 13 -0.78 66.70 45.46
CA LYS A 13 -0.02 65.45 45.49
C LYS A 13 1.32 65.60 44.75
N PRO A 14 2.41 64.93 45.19
CA PRO A 14 3.68 64.96 44.47
C PRO A 14 3.59 64.16 43.15
N ALA A 15 4.27 64.64 42.11
CA ALA A 15 4.39 63.95 40.83
C ALA A 15 5.32 62.72 40.96
N THR A 16 4.83 61.55 40.58
CA THR A 16 5.63 60.32 40.41
C THR A 16 6.51 60.43 39.16
N PRO A 17 7.81 60.08 39.24
CA PRO A 17 8.68 60.03 38.06
C PRO A 17 8.28 58.87 37.14
N LYS A 18 8.30 59.13 35.83
CA LYS A 18 8.07 58.13 34.77
C LYS A 18 9.19 57.08 34.78
N PRO A 19 8.90 55.77 34.61
CA PRO A 19 9.94 54.75 34.46
C PRO A 19 10.72 54.99 33.17
N ALA A 20 12.05 54.93 33.24
CA ALA A 20 12.92 54.93 32.07
C ALA A 20 12.63 53.69 31.21
N THR A 21 12.46 53.90 29.91
CA THR A 21 12.28 52.83 28.92
C THR A 21 13.52 51.92 28.94
N PRO A 22 13.38 50.59 29.09
CA PRO A 22 14.53 49.68 29.00
C PRO A 22 15.15 49.76 27.60
N PRO A 23 16.48 49.63 27.48
CA PRO A 23 17.15 49.64 26.18
C PRO A 23 16.61 48.49 25.31
N PRO A 24 16.50 48.69 23.98
CA PRO A 24 16.00 47.65 23.09
C PRO A 24 16.89 46.40 23.20
N THR A 25 16.26 45.27 23.52
CA THR A 25 16.90 43.96 23.54
C THR A 25 17.56 43.72 22.18
N PRO A 26 18.88 43.43 22.13
CA PRO A 26 19.53 43.12 20.85
C PRO A 26 18.83 41.90 20.22
N PRO A 27 18.61 41.91 18.89
CA PRO A 27 18.01 40.77 18.21
C PRO A 27 18.85 39.52 18.48
N PRO A 28 18.21 38.36 18.72
CA PRO A 28 18.95 37.12 18.95
C PRO A 28 19.85 36.84 17.74
N LEU A 29 21.14 36.61 18.00
CA LEU A 29 22.09 36.20 16.98
C LEU A 29 21.59 34.91 16.30
N PRO A 30 21.72 34.78 14.97
CA PRO A 30 21.32 33.57 14.28
C PRO A 30 22.06 32.37 14.87
N LEU A 31 21.31 31.34 15.30
CA LEU A 31 21.84 30.07 15.78
C LEU A 31 22.74 29.47 14.69
N VAL A 32 24.05 29.53 14.91
CA VAL A 32 25.03 28.88 14.04
C VAL A 32 24.97 27.39 14.35
N LEU A 33 24.35 26.61 13.45
CA LEU A 33 24.33 25.15 13.57
C LEU A 33 25.74 24.60 13.65
N THR A 34 25.96 23.69 14.59
CA THR A 34 27.18 22.90 14.72
C THR A 34 27.45 22.09 13.46
N ASN A 35 28.70 21.65 13.26
CA ASN A 35 29.02 20.80 12.11
C ASN A 35 28.26 19.47 12.18
N LEU A 36 28.10 18.91 13.39
CA LEU A 36 27.28 17.73 13.65
C LEU A 36 25.82 17.91 13.21
N GLU A 37 25.16 19.00 13.62
CA GLU A 37 23.78 19.29 13.21
C GLU A 37 23.64 19.43 11.70
N ARG A 38 24.60 20.11 11.04
CA ARG A 38 24.62 20.25 9.58
C ARG A 38 24.78 18.90 8.87
N ALA A 39 25.63 18.01 9.40
CA ALA A 39 25.81 16.66 8.88
C ALA A 39 24.54 15.83 9.03
N CYS A 40 23.85 15.93 10.17
CA CYS A 40 22.57 15.26 10.41
C CYS A 40 21.48 15.77 9.46
N GLU A 41 21.34 17.08 9.30
CA GLU A 41 20.37 17.69 8.36
C GLU A 41 20.66 17.29 6.91
N ALA A 42 21.93 17.32 6.49
CA ALA A 42 22.33 16.89 5.16
C ALA A 42 22.03 15.41 4.92
N SER A 43 22.15 14.55 5.95
CA SER A 43 21.77 13.15 5.85
C SER A 43 20.26 12.98 5.65
N SER A 44 19.43 13.73 6.38
CA SER A 44 17.98 13.68 6.18
C SER A 44 17.58 14.18 4.79
N GLN A 45 18.29 15.18 4.26
CA GLN A 45 18.14 15.62 2.86
C GLN A 45 18.53 14.50 1.88
N LEU A 46 19.62 13.77 2.15
CA LEU A 46 20.03 12.63 1.35
C LEU A 46 18.93 11.55 1.32
N ASP A 47 18.35 11.19 2.46
CA ASP A 47 17.27 10.20 2.53
C ASP A 47 16.05 10.60 1.69
N SER A 48 15.71 11.91 1.69
CA SER A 48 14.68 12.48 0.82
C SER A 48 15.02 12.36 -0.67
N THR A 49 16.26 12.66 -1.07
CA THR A 49 16.70 12.53 -2.48
C THR A 49 16.75 11.07 -2.95
N ILE A 50 17.16 10.14 -2.08
CA ILE A 50 17.11 8.69 -2.35
C ILE A 50 15.65 8.27 -2.61
N SER A 51 14.73 8.72 -1.75
CA SER A 51 13.30 8.46 -1.90
C SER A 51 12.74 9.02 -3.21
N ALA A 52 13.10 10.26 -3.57
CA ALA A 52 12.70 10.89 -4.83
C ALA A 52 13.20 10.12 -6.05
N ARG A 53 14.45 9.64 -6.03
CA ARG A 53 15.04 8.81 -7.08
C ARG A 53 14.35 7.45 -7.19
N GLN A 54 14.07 6.78 -6.07
CA GLN A 54 13.33 5.51 -6.04
C GLN A 54 11.92 5.67 -6.62
N TYR A 55 11.24 6.76 -6.27
CA TYR A 55 9.93 7.10 -6.81
C TYR A 55 9.98 7.35 -8.33
N ALA A 56 10.96 8.13 -8.82
CA ALA A 56 11.15 8.36 -10.25
C ALA A 56 11.42 7.06 -11.01
N GLN A 57 12.25 6.16 -10.47
CA GLN A 57 12.52 4.85 -11.07
C GLN A 57 11.27 3.97 -11.12
N SER A 58 10.48 3.95 -10.04
CA SER A 58 9.23 3.17 -9.98
C SER A 58 8.21 3.66 -11.00
N ARG A 59 8.09 4.99 -11.17
CA ARG A 59 7.22 5.58 -12.20
C ARG A 59 7.68 5.23 -13.60
N LEU A 60 8.99 5.25 -13.86
CA LEU A 60 9.53 4.88 -15.17
C LEU A 60 9.16 3.45 -15.50
N PHE A 61 9.42 2.51 -14.57
CA PHE A 61 9.08 1.11 -14.77
C PHE A 61 7.59 0.90 -15.05
N ARG A 62 6.70 1.56 -14.29
CA ARG A 62 5.25 1.49 -14.52
C ARG A 62 4.87 2.01 -15.90
N ALA A 63 5.37 3.17 -16.30
CA ALA A 63 5.09 3.77 -17.61
C ALA A 63 5.61 2.87 -18.76
N GLU A 64 6.76 2.22 -18.61
CA GLU A 64 7.29 1.28 -19.60
C GLU A 64 6.42 0.04 -19.76
N VAL A 65 5.91 -0.51 -18.64
CA VAL A 65 4.98 -1.64 -18.66
C VAL A 65 3.67 -1.25 -19.34
N GLU A 66 3.05 -0.14 -18.94
CA GLU A 66 1.80 0.35 -19.53
C GLU A 66 1.94 0.62 -21.03
N HIS A 67 3.02 1.30 -21.44
CA HIS A 67 3.30 1.56 -22.86
C HIS A 67 3.47 0.26 -23.65
N ARG A 68 4.23 -0.70 -23.11
CA ARG A 68 4.45 -2.00 -23.75
C ARG A 68 3.16 -2.81 -23.88
N GLU A 69 2.32 -2.81 -22.85
CA GLU A 69 1.03 -3.53 -22.87
C GLU A 69 0.09 -2.93 -23.90
N LEU A 70 0.04 -1.60 -24.00
CA LEU A 70 -0.80 -0.91 -24.98
C LEU A 70 -0.34 -1.17 -26.41
N GLY A 71 0.98 -1.15 -26.67
CA GLY A 71 1.54 -1.56 -27.97
C GLY A 71 1.10 -2.97 -28.37
N ARG A 72 1.12 -3.95 -27.44
CA ARG A 72 0.61 -5.31 -27.70
C ARG A 72 -0.90 -5.37 -27.95
N VAL A 73 -1.69 -4.44 -27.41
CA VAL A 73 -3.14 -4.36 -27.68
C VAL A 73 -3.35 -3.85 -29.10
N ILE A 74 -2.64 -2.81 -29.49
CA ILE A 74 -2.70 -2.21 -30.83
C ILE A 74 -2.25 -3.21 -31.90
N GLU A 75 -1.11 -3.90 -31.70
CA GLU A 75 -0.63 -4.95 -32.61
C GLU A 75 -1.65 -6.09 -32.80
N ARG A 76 -2.31 -6.53 -31.72
CA ARG A 76 -3.36 -7.56 -31.79
C ARG A 76 -4.61 -7.07 -32.50
N GLY A 77 -5.03 -5.83 -32.24
CA GLY A 77 -6.16 -5.20 -32.93
C GLY A 77 -5.89 -4.99 -34.42
N ALA A 78 -4.63 -4.70 -34.80
CA ALA A 78 -4.20 -4.56 -36.19
C ALA A 78 -4.43 -5.85 -36.98
N GLY A 79 -4.08 -7.00 -36.38
CA GLY A 79 -4.32 -8.32 -36.97
C GLY A 79 -5.81 -8.67 -37.12
N MET A 80 -6.70 -8.01 -36.38
CA MET A 80 -8.15 -8.19 -36.44
C MET A 80 -8.89 -7.10 -37.25
N GLN A 81 -8.17 -6.18 -37.90
CA GLN A 81 -8.71 -5.04 -38.65
C GLN A 81 -9.67 -4.13 -37.84
N SER A 82 -9.58 -4.14 -36.51
CA SER A 82 -10.36 -3.27 -35.64
C SER A 82 -9.49 -2.73 -34.52
N ILE A 83 -8.89 -1.57 -34.73
CA ILE A 83 -8.23 -0.80 -33.66
C ILE A 83 -9.07 0.44 -33.41
N PRO A 84 -9.65 0.59 -32.21
CA PRO A 84 -10.28 1.84 -31.82
C PRO A 84 -9.29 3.01 -31.92
N ALA A 85 -9.69 4.12 -32.56
CA ALA A 85 -8.89 5.36 -32.59
C ALA A 85 -8.54 5.90 -31.19
N ALA A 86 -9.30 5.47 -30.16
CA ALA A 86 -9.01 5.76 -28.76
C ALA A 86 -7.71 5.11 -28.26
N ASP A 87 -7.35 3.92 -28.77
CA ASP A 87 -6.17 3.19 -28.32
C ASP A 87 -4.88 3.84 -28.85
N TYR A 88 -4.87 4.30 -30.10
CA TYR A 88 -3.77 5.10 -30.65
C TYR A 88 -3.55 6.42 -29.91
N ARG A 89 -4.63 7.14 -29.58
CA ARG A 89 -4.51 8.36 -28.77
C ARG A 89 -3.97 8.07 -27.38
N ARG A 90 -4.38 6.95 -26.78
CA ARG A 90 -3.86 6.51 -25.49
C ARG A 90 -2.37 6.19 -25.59
N GLU A 91 -1.92 5.53 -26.66
CA GLU A 91 -0.50 5.21 -26.89
C GLU A 91 0.35 6.46 -27.00
N GLU A 92 -0.11 7.47 -27.77
CA GLU A 92 0.60 8.74 -27.89
C GLU A 92 0.73 9.46 -26.53
N VAL A 93 -0.35 9.49 -25.73
CA VAL A 93 -0.34 10.09 -24.39
C VAL A 93 0.61 9.34 -23.45
N THR A 94 0.52 8.01 -23.42
CA THR A 94 1.41 7.17 -22.60
C THR A 94 2.86 7.30 -23.05
N GLY A 95 3.13 7.44 -24.35
CA GLY A 95 4.47 7.67 -24.91
C GLY A 95 5.05 9.01 -24.47
N LYS A 96 4.28 10.11 -24.57
CA LYS A 96 4.69 11.43 -24.06
C LYS A 96 5.00 11.40 -22.57
N TYR A 97 4.14 10.73 -21.79
CA TYR A 97 4.34 10.54 -20.36
C TYR A 97 5.60 9.72 -20.04
N LEU A 98 5.86 8.65 -20.80
CA LEU A 98 7.07 7.83 -20.64
C LEU A 98 8.34 8.66 -20.87
N GLU A 99 8.38 9.49 -21.91
CA GLU A 99 9.53 10.37 -22.16
C GLU A 99 9.71 11.42 -21.05
N GLU A 100 8.61 12.00 -20.55
CA GLU A 100 8.65 12.91 -19.41
C GLU A 100 9.29 12.24 -18.18
N VAL A 101 8.80 11.05 -17.81
CA VAL A 101 9.31 10.33 -16.63
C VAL A 101 10.75 9.87 -16.84
N ARG A 102 11.11 9.46 -18.06
CA ARG A 102 12.49 9.11 -18.44
C ARG A 102 13.44 10.29 -18.29
N SER A 103 13.00 11.51 -18.63
CA SER A 103 13.81 12.74 -18.47
C SER A 103 14.03 13.14 -17.01
N ARG A 104 13.09 12.82 -16.10
CA ARG A 104 13.18 13.17 -14.67
C ARG A 104 14.16 12.28 -13.89
N LEU A 105 14.34 11.01 -14.30
CA LEU A 105 15.20 10.08 -13.59
C LEU A 105 16.69 10.50 -13.55
N PRO A 106 17.31 10.99 -14.63
CA PRO A 106 18.67 11.55 -14.59
C PRO A 106 18.81 12.72 -13.60
N VAL A 107 17.82 13.61 -13.52
CA VAL A 107 17.82 14.76 -12.59
C VAL A 107 17.84 14.25 -11.15
N ALA A 108 16.92 13.35 -10.78
CA ALA A 108 16.87 12.77 -9.44
C ALA A 108 18.16 12.01 -9.07
N LYS A 109 18.78 11.30 -10.02
CA LYS A 109 20.10 10.65 -9.83
C LYS A 109 21.22 11.68 -9.59
N SER A 110 21.16 12.82 -10.26
CA SER A 110 22.17 13.88 -10.08
C SER A 110 22.02 14.58 -8.72
N GLU A 111 20.78 14.79 -8.26
CA GLU A 111 20.46 15.35 -6.94
C GLU A 111 20.92 14.41 -5.81
N GLU A 112 20.63 13.11 -5.91
CA GLU A 112 21.14 12.10 -4.98
C GLU A 112 22.66 12.13 -4.90
N ARG A 113 23.36 12.15 -6.05
CA ARG A 113 24.84 12.23 -6.06
C ARG A 113 25.36 13.50 -5.41
N ALA A 114 24.70 14.64 -5.63
CA ALA A 114 25.06 15.91 -4.99
C ALA A 114 24.86 15.86 -3.47
N ALA A 115 23.76 15.25 -3.01
CA ALA A 115 23.48 15.04 -1.59
C ALA A 115 24.49 14.10 -0.94
N ILE A 116 24.84 12.97 -1.58
CA ILE A 116 25.90 12.05 -1.12
C ILE A 116 27.21 12.79 -0.93
N LYS A 117 27.60 13.59 -1.93
CA LYS A 117 28.83 14.38 -1.88
C LYS A 117 28.81 15.36 -0.70
N LYS A 118 27.70 16.09 -0.51
CA LYS A 118 27.53 17.05 0.59
C LYS A 118 27.62 16.38 1.96
N VAL A 119 26.96 15.22 2.15
CA VAL A 119 27.04 14.46 3.41
C VAL A 119 28.47 13.99 3.67
N SER A 120 29.16 13.50 2.64
CA SER A 120 30.55 13.03 2.77
C SER A 120 31.50 14.17 3.16
N GLU A 121 31.37 15.33 2.53
CA GLU A 121 32.17 16.52 2.86
C GLU A 121 31.92 17.01 4.30
N LEU A 122 30.66 17.00 4.75
CA LEU A 122 30.31 17.40 6.12
C LEU A 122 30.78 16.37 7.15
N TYR A 123 30.68 15.07 6.85
CA TYR A 123 31.17 14.00 7.72
C TYR A 123 32.70 14.10 7.90
N GLU A 124 33.45 14.37 6.82
CA GLU A 124 34.91 14.53 6.93
C GLU A 124 35.34 15.78 7.70
N ALA A 125 34.48 16.80 7.79
CA ALA A 125 34.72 18.00 8.59
C ALA A 125 34.44 17.81 10.10
N LEU A 126 33.87 16.68 10.52
CA LEU A 126 33.59 16.36 11.92
C LEU A 126 34.85 15.95 12.68
N SER A 127 34.90 16.27 13.97
CA SER A 127 35.89 15.71 14.90
C SER A 127 35.68 14.19 15.12
N SER A 128 36.64 13.53 15.77
CA SER A 128 36.51 12.08 16.04
C SER A 128 35.34 11.78 17.00
N GLU A 129 35.13 12.63 18.01
CA GLU A 129 34.00 12.53 18.93
C GLU A 129 32.66 12.77 18.20
N GLU A 130 32.60 13.80 17.34
CA GLU A 130 31.40 14.11 16.54
C GLU A 130 31.06 12.99 15.54
N LYS A 131 32.07 12.39 14.88
CA LYS A 131 31.86 11.23 13.99
C LYS A 131 31.24 10.06 14.75
N GLN A 132 31.73 9.77 15.96
CA GLN A 132 31.18 8.69 16.78
C GLN A 132 29.72 8.97 17.21
N GLU A 133 29.39 10.22 17.55
CA GLU A 133 28.04 10.62 17.90
C GLU A 133 27.09 10.56 16.70
N TYR A 134 27.53 11.02 15.53
CA TYR A 134 26.81 10.90 14.28
C TYR A 134 26.49 9.44 13.95
N ASP A 135 27.48 8.54 14.02
CA ASP A 135 27.30 7.13 13.70
C ASP A 135 26.35 6.43 14.68
N LYS A 136 26.43 6.76 15.97
CA LYS A 136 25.47 6.26 16.99
C LYS A 136 24.05 6.71 16.67
N THR A 137 23.87 7.99 16.35
CA THR A 137 22.56 8.57 16.02
C THR A 137 21.98 7.91 14.77
N LYS A 138 22.76 7.79 13.70
CA LYS A 138 22.34 7.12 12.46
C LYS A 138 22.11 5.62 12.62
N ALA A 139 22.83 4.96 13.52
CA ALA A 139 22.56 3.55 13.85
C ALA A 139 21.24 3.40 14.61
N GLN A 140 20.92 4.31 15.53
CA GLN A 140 19.66 4.32 16.26
C GLN A 140 18.46 4.62 15.35
N GLU A 141 18.56 5.63 14.48
CA GLU A 141 17.53 5.95 13.49
C GLU A 141 17.21 4.73 12.61
N ARG A 142 18.23 4.07 12.04
CA ARG A 142 18.07 2.87 11.22
C ARG A 142 17.39 1.71 11.97
N ARG A 143 17.66 1.55 13.28
CA ARG A 143 16.98 0.53 14.09
C ARG A 143 15.50 0.84 14.26
N VAL A 144 15.17 2.07 14.62
CA VAL A 144 13.77 2.52 14.80
C VAL A 144 13.00 2.41 13.48
N GLU A 145 13.61 2.80 12.36
CA GLU A 145 13.00 2.64 11.03
C GLU A 145 12.76 1.18 10.67
N ALA A 146 13.72 0.28 10.94
CA ALA A 146 13.56 -1.14 10.68
C ALA A 146 12.44 -1.76 11.54
N GLU A 147 12.35 -1.40 12.81
CA GLU A 147 11.28 -1.84 13.73
C GLU A 147 9.91 -1.31 13.28
N ASN A 148 9.84 -0.05 12.86
CA ASN A 148 8.63 0.55 12.31
C ASN A 148 8.21 -0.13 11.01
N ALA A 149 9.14 -0.39 10.09
CA ALA A 149 8.87 -1.07 8.84
C ALA A 149 8.39 -2.51 9.06
N ALA A 150 9.00 -3.24 10.00
CA ALA A 150 8.57 -4.59 10.38
C ALA A 150 7.15 -4.58 10.98
N SER A 151 6.86 -3.60 11.84
CA SER A 151 5.53 -3.44 12.44
C SER A 151 4.47 -3.11 11.38
N GLN A 152 4.77 -2.22 10.44
CA GLN A 152 3.88 -1.89 9.32
C GLN A 152 3.66 -3.10 8.40
N ALA A 153 4.70 -3.88 8.12
CA ALA A 153 4.58 -5.10 7.31
C ALA A 153 3.66 -6.13 8.00
N GLN A 154 3.79 -6.29 9.32
CA GLN A 154 2.91 -7.17 10.10
C GLN A 154 1.45 -6.69 10.05
N ILE A 155 1.20 -5.40 10.28
CA ILE A 155 -0.15 -4.82 10.19
C ILE A 155 -0.75 -5.05 8.81
N ALA A 156 0.01 -4.82 7.75
CA ALA A 156 -0.46 -5.03 6.38
C ALA A 156 -0.79 -6.51 6.11
N GLN A 157 0.02 -7.43 6.63
CA GLN A 157 -0.23 -8.87 6.54
C GLN A 157 -1.50 -9.27 7.29
N ASP A 158 -1.69 -8.78 8.51
CA ASP A 158 -2.86 -9.07 9.33
C ASP A 158 -4.14 -8.52 8.72
N GLN A 159 -4.11 -7.29 8.20
CA GLN A 159 -5.23 -6.70 7.45
C GLN A 159 -5.59 -7.52 6.21
N ARG A 160 -4.58 -8.02 5.49
CA ARG A 160 -4.79 -8.90 4.34
C ARG A 160 -5.47 -10.20 4.75
N HIS A 161 -4.96 -10.89 5.77
CA HIS A 161 -5.57 -12.14 6.27
C HIS A 161 -6.99 -11.91 6.76
N GLN A 162 -7.25 -10.79 7.44
CA GLN A 162 -8.59 -10.44 7.89
C GLN A 162 -9.55 -10.20 6.71
N SER A 163 -9.11 -9.47 5.68
CA SER A 163 -9.89 -9.25 4.46
C SER A 163 -10.20 -10.56 3.73
N GLU A 164 -9.19 -11.43 3.57
CA GLU A 164 -9.34 -12.75 2.97
C GLU A 164 -10.35 -13.59 3.75
N ARG A 165 -10.23 -13.64 5.09
CA ARG A 165 -11.19 -14.33 5.95
C ARG A 165 -12.62 -13.83 5.74
N VAL A 166 -12.83 -12.51 5.79
CA VAL A 166 -14.17 -11.92 5.64
C VAL A 166 -14.78 -12.27 4.29
N GLN A 167 -14.00 -12.21 3.21
CA GLN A 167 -14.48 -12.58 1.87
C GLN A 167 -14.89 -14.06 1.79
N VAL A 168 -14.09 -14.96 2.37
CA VAL A 168 -14.42 -16.39 2.41
C VAL A 168 -15.66 -16.67 3.25
N GLU A 169 -15.79 -16.02 4.40
CA GLU A 169 -16.93 -16.20 5.30
C GLU A 169 -18.23 -15.72 4.66
N VAL A 170 -18.23 -14.53 4.04
CA VAL A 170 -19.38 -14.00 3.29
C VAL A 170 -19.75 -14.92 2.11
N TRP A 171 -18.76 -15.38 1.35
CA TRP A 171 -18.99 -16.32 0.26
C TRP A 171 -19.62 -17.62 0.78
N TYR A 172 -19.07 -18.21 1.84
CA TYR A 172 -19.57 -19.47 2.39
C TYR A 172 -21.00 -19.35 2.92
N GLN A 173 -21.33 -18.26 3.63
CA GLN A 173 -22.71 -17.99 4.06
C GLN A 173 -23.67 -17.85 2.87
N SER A 174 -23.21 -17.23 1.78
CA SER A 174 -24.03 -17.12 0.56
C SER A 174 -24.33 -18.49 -0.07
N THR A 175 -23.38 -19.44 0.01
CA THR A 175 -23.58 -20.79 -0.51
C THR A 175 -24.54 -21.59 0.36
N GLU A 176 -24.51 -21.41 1.69
CA GLU A 176 -25.48 -22.02 2.61
C GLU A 176 -26.92 -21.59 2.30
N ILE A 177 -27.13 -20.32 1.98
CA ILE A 177 -28.45 -19.82 1.60
C ILE A 177 -28.86 -20.41 0.24
N GLY A 178 -27.97 -20.35 -0.76
CA GLY A 178 -28.26 -20.84 -2.11
C GLY A 178 -28.54 -22.34 -2.17
N PHE A 179 -27.85 -23.14 -1.36
CA PHE A 179 -27.96 -24.60 -1.38
C PHE A 179 -29.21 -25.14 -0.68
N LYS A 180 -29.98 -24.29 0.02
CA LYS A 180 -31.32 -24.69 0.51
C LYS A 180 -32.28 -25.00 -0.64
N ASN A 181 -32.07 -24.37 -1.81
CA ASN A 181 -32.85 -24.66 -3.00
C ASN A 181 -31.99 -24.48 -4.26
N TYR A 182 -31.32 -25.56 -4.68
CA TYR A 182 -30.44 -25.56 -5.85
C TYR A 182 -31.14 -25.09 -7.14
N SER A 183 -32.43 -25.39 -7.33
CA SER A 183 -33.19 -24.97 -8.51
C SER A 183 -33.35 -23.45 -8.65
N GLN A 184 -33.18 -22.71 -7.55
CA GLN A 184 -33.29 -21.24 -7.53
C GLN A 184 -31.95 -20.53 -7.74
N ILE A 185 -30.85 -21.27 -7.85
CA ILE A 185 -29.52 -20.71 -8.09
C ILE A 185 -29.46 -20.19 -9.54
N LYS A 186 -29.49 -18.87 -9.69
CA LYS A 186 -29.39 -18.19 -11.00
C LYS A 186 -27.95 -17.88 -11.39
N VAL A 187 -27.08 -17.69 -10.40
CA VAL A 187 -25.65 -17.40 -10.58
C VAL A 187 -24.88 -18.36 -9.69
N PHE A 188 -23.86 -19.01 -10.24
CA PHE A 188 -23.03 -19.93 -9.48
C PHE A 188 -22.28 -19.16 -8.37
N PRO A 189 -22.30 -19.63 -7.11
CA PRO A 189 -21.60 -18.96 -6.03
C PRO A 189 -20.09 -19.23 -6.14
N MET A 190 -19.42 -18.47 -7.01
CA MET A 190 -17.98 -18.63 -7.27
C MET A 190 -17.15 -18.30 -6.02
N PRO A 191 -16.16 -19.15 -5.68
CA PRO A 191 -15.18 -18.83 -4.63
C PRO A 191 -14.45 -17.51 -4.89
N PRO A 192 -14.06 -16.76 -3.86
CA PRO A 192 -13.28 -15.55 -4.03
C PRO A 192 -11.87 -15.87 -4.57
N ALA A 193 -11.40 -15.09 -5.54
CA ALA A 193 -10.07 -15.22 -6.12
C ALA A 193 -9.00 -14.52 -5.26
N LEU A 194 -8.72 -15.10 -4.08
CA LEU A 194 -7.82 -14.52 -3.07
C LEU A 194 -6.34 -14.72 -3.39
N TYR A 195 -6.01 -15.81 -4.08
CA TYR A 195 -4.65 -16.21 -4.38
C TYR A 195 -4.41 -16.26 -5.88
N HIS A 196 -3.17 -15.97 -6.27
CA HIS A 196 -2.71 -16.16 -7.65
C HIS A 196 -1.63 -17.23 -7.58
N CYS A 197 -1.99 -18.46 -7.93
CA CYS A 197 -1.06 -19.57 -7.88
C CYS A 197 0.15 -19.35 -8.80
N ASP A 198 1.34 -19.24 -8.19
CA ASP A 198 2.62 -19.06 -8.89
C ASP A 198 3.19 -20.33 -9.53
N LYS A 199 2.57 -21.49 -9.29
CA LYS A 199 3.02 -22.76 -9.89
C LYS A 199 2.92 -22.66 -11.40
N GLU A 200 3.96 -23.08 -12.12
CA GLU A 200 4.04 -22.95 -13.59
C GLU A 200 2.85 -23.57 -14.33
N TYR A 201 2.31 -24.68 -13.83
CA TYR A 201 1.10 -25.33 -14.35
C TYR A 201 -0.18 -24.49 -14.17
N CYS A 202 -0.22 -23.59 -13.18
CA CYS A 202 -1.32 -22.67 -12.87
C CYS A 202 -1.10 -21.25 -13.43
N ARG A 203 0.17 -20.80 -13.53
CA ARG A 203 0.63 -19.46 -13.97
C ARG A 203 0.27 -19.12 -15.41
N ARG A 204 -0.11 -20.11 -16.22
CA ARG A 204 -0.79 -19.90 -17.49
C ARG A 204 -2.22 -19.40 -17.22
N SER A 205 -2.35 -18.18 -16.70
CA SER A 205 -3.62 -17.49 -16.42
C SER A 205 -4.49 -17.27 -17.66
N VAL A 206 -3.92 -17.40 -18.87
CA VAL A 206 -4.66 -17.47 -20.14
C VAL A 206 -5.29 -18.86 -20.39
N TYR A 207 -4.82 -19.90 -19.70
CA TYR A 207 -5.33 -21.28 -19.81
C TYR A 207 -6.34 -21.63 -18.70
N ALA A 208 -6.29 -21.03 -17.50
CA ALA A 208 -7.28 -21.35 -16.45
C ALA A 208 -8.71 -20.96 -16.88
N ALA A 209 -8.90 -19.77 -17.45
CA ALA A 209 -10.19 -19.31 -17.99
C ALA A 209 -10.71 -20.13 -19.19
N LYS A 210 -9.82 -20.83 -19.91
CA LYS A 210 -10.19 -21.69 -21.06
C LYS A 210 -10.28 -23.18 -20.71
N LYS A 211 -9.67 -23.61 -19.61
CA LYS A 211 -9.50 -25.02 -19.22
C LYS A 211 -10.40 -25.45 -18.07
N PHE A 212 -10.71 -24.53 -17.15
CA PHE A 212 -11.55 -24.80 -15.98
C PHE A 212 -12.86 -24.02 -16.10
N ALA A 213 -13.96 -24.67 -15.77
CA ALA A 213 -15.28 -24.07 -15.77
C ALA A 213 -15.37 -22.90 -14.80
N LEU A 214 -14.70 -22.98 -13.64
CA LEU A 214 -14.59 -21.90 -12.64
C LEU A 214 -13.67 -20.75 -13.08
N GLY A 215 -12.85 -20.96 -14.11
CA GLY A 215 -11.79 -20.01 -14.47
C GLY A 215 -10.69 -19.84 -13.41
N MET A 216 -10.71 -20.65 -12.34
CA MET A 216 -9.75 -20.66 -11.24
C MET A 216 -8.93 -21.94 -11.26
N CYS A 217 -7.69 -21.89 -10.78
CA CYS A 217 -6.92 -23.12 -10.65
C CYS A 217 -7.35 -23.89 -9.39
N PRO A 218 -7.19 -25.24 -9.35
CA PRO A 218 -7.53 -26.03 -8.17
C PRO A 218 -6.79 -25.62 -6.89
N CYS A 219 -5.61 -24.99 -7.00
CA CYS A 219 -4.87 -24.52 -5.82
C CYS A 219 -5.59 -23.34 -5.15
N ASP A 220 -6.15 -22.41 -5.93
CA ASP A 220 -6.84 -21.24 -5.38
C ASP A 220 -8.14 -21.68 -4.68
N VAL A 221 -8.87 -22.62 -5.28
CA VAL A 221 -10.07 -23.20 -4.68
C VAL A 221 -9.74 -23.93 -3.38
N LYS A 222 -8.65 -24.73 -3.34
CA LYS A 222 -8.17 -25.36 -2.10
C LYS A 222 -7.85 -24.35 -1.02
N GLU A 223 -7.25 -23.23 -1.39
CA GLU A 223 -6.83 -22.20 -0.45
C GLU A 223 -8.05 -21.51 0.20
N VAL A 224 -9.09 -21.23 -0.57
CA VAL A 224 -10.37 -20.71 -0.02
C VAL A 224 -10.91 -21.63 1.08
N PHE A 225 -10.99 -22.94 0.84
CA PHE A 225 -11.47 -23.89 1.84
C PHE A 225 -10.49 -24.06 3.01
N ARG A 226 -9.17 -23.92 2.79
CA ARG A 226 -8.18 -23.92 3.88
C ARG A 226 -8.35 -22.72 4.81
N ILE A 227 -8.50 -21.52 4.24
CA ILE A 227 -8.79 -20.30 5.00
C ILE A 227 -10.04 -20.52 5.84
N TYR A 228 -11.14 -21.02 5.24
CA TYR A 228 -12.35 -21.34 5.99
C TYR A 228 -12.10 -22.35 7.12
N SER A 229 -11.43 -23.47 6.83
CA SER A 229 -11.14 -24.52 7.82
C SER A 229 -10.24 -24.07 8.97
N THR A 230 -9.43 -23.03 8.76
CA THR A 230 -8.54 -22.47 9.79
C THR A 230 -9.35 -21.78 10.90
N TYR A 231 -10.50 -21.18 10.55
CA TYR A 231 -11.37 -20.47 11.49
C TYR A 231 -12.60 -21.27 11.93
N HIS A 232 -12.96 -22.32 11.18
CA HIS A 232 -14.12 -23.18 11.45
C HIS A 232 -13.67 -24.63 11.70
N GLN A 233 -13.47 -24.97 12.97
CA GLN A 233 -12.96 -26.30 13.38
C GLN A 233 -13.92 -27.44 13.08
N ASP A 234 -15.21 -27.13 12.88
CA ASP A 234 -16.28 -28.05 12.51
C ASP A 234 -16.37 -28.31 11.00
N PHE A 235 -15.53 -27.64 10.19
CA PHE A 235 -15.47 -27.85 8.75
C PHE A 235 -15.00 -29.27 8.42
N ASP A 236 -15.87 -30.03 7.76
CA ASP A 236 -15.58 -31.37 7.25
C ASP A 236 -15.62 -31.36 5.71
N PRO A 237 -14.47 -31.51 5.03
CA PRO A 237 -14.40 -31.59 3.57
C PRO A 237 -15.32 -32.67 2.98
N ASN A 238 -15.65 -33.76 3.70
CA ASN A 238 -16.58 -34.78 3.23
C ASN A 238 -18.04 -34.29 3.19
N LYS A 239 -18.46 -33.61 4.26
CA LYS A 239 -19.81 -33.03 4.31
C LYS A 239 -19.95 -31.96 3.23
N GLU A 240 -18.93 -31.13 3.09
CA GLU A 240 -18.92 -30.08 2.07
C GLU A 240 -18.90 -30.67 0.67
N LYS A 241 -18.08 -31.70 0.41
CA LYS A 241 -18.06 -32.41 -0.87
C LYS A 241 -19.45 -32.92 -1.28
N LYS A 242 -20.26 -33.43 -0.33
CA LYS A 242 -21.64 -33.86 -0.63
C LYS A 242 -22.55 -32.69 -1.03
N ARG A 243 -22.36 -31.51 -0.43
CA ARG A 243 -23.11 -30.28 -0.80
C ARG A 243 -22.76 -29.82 -2.22
N TRP A 244 -21.50 -29.92 -2.60
CA TRP A 244 -21.05 -29.58 -3.96
C TRP A 244 -21.22 -30.71 -4.98
N HIS A 245 -22.04 -31.73 -4.72
CA HIS A 245 -22.25 -32.81 -5.67
C HIS A 245 -22.90 -32.27 -6.97
N PRO A 246 -22.35 -32.56 -8.16
CA PRO A 246 -22.84 -31.98 -9.41
C PRO A 246 -24.33 -32.28 -9.68
N ASP A 247 -24.84 -33.44 -9.25
CA ASP A 247 -26.26 -33.80 -9.36
C ASP A 247 -27.19 -32.80 -8.65
N GLY A 248 -26.74 -32.16 -7.57
CA GLY A 248 -27.51 -31.10 -6.90
C GLY A 248 -27.77 -29.91 -7.81
N PHE A 249 -26.84 -29.64 -8.75
CA PHE A 249 -26.92 -28.55 -9.72
C PHE A 249 -27.59 -28.99 -11.04
N SER A 250 -28.13 -30.21 -11.10
CA SER A 250 -28.76 -30.74 -12.34
C SER A 250 -29.97 -29.93 -12.81
N GLY A 251 -30.73 -29.36 -11.85
CA GLY A 251 -31.89 -28.50 -12.11
C GLY A 251 -31.58 -27.01 -12.27
N CYS A 252 -30.30 -26.60 -12.28
CA CYS A 252 -29.92 -25.21 -12.51
C CYS A 252 -30.09 -24.81 -13.99
N GLN A 253 -30.37 -23.53 -14.24
CA GLN A 253 -30.61 -23.02 -15.60
C GLN A 253 -29.35 -23.06 -16.48
N ASP A 254 -28.18 -22.82 -15.89
CA ASP A 254 -26.90 -22.87 -16.61
C ASP A 254 -26.24 -24.24 -16.43
N LYS A 255 -26.08 -24.97 -17.54
CA LYS A 255 -25.46 -26.30 -17.58
C LYS A 255 -24.00 -26.27 -17.10
N ARG A 256 -23.30 -25.14 -17.23
CA ARG A 256 -21.92 -24.97 -16.74
C ARG A 256 -21.81 -25.03 -15.22
N MET A 257 -22.92 -24.82 -14.49
CA MET A 257 -22.92 -24.92 -13.02
C MET A 257 -22.56 -26.32 -12.53
N GLN A 258 -22.96 -27.36 -13.24
CA GLN A 258 -22.57 -28.73 -12.89
C GLN A 258 -21.07 -28.95 -13.06
N GLU A 259 -20.48 -28.40 -14.12
CA GLU A 259 -19.03 -28.47 -14.37
C GLU A 259 -18.25 -27.71 -13.30
N MET A 260 -18.71 -26.50 -12.94
CA MET A 260 -18.14 -25.70 -11.86
C MET A 260 -18.24 -26.40 -10.49
N ALA A 261 -19.40 -26.98 -10.17
CA ALA A 261 -19.59 -27.76 -8.95
C ALA A 261 -18.68 -29.01 -8.93
N LYS A 262 -18.55 -29.71 -10.06
CA LYS A 262 -17.66 -30.86 -10.20
C LYS A 262 -16.20 -30.51 -9.91
N GLU A 263 -15.74 -29.35 -10.34
CA GLU A 263 -14.38 -28.89 -10.04
C GLU A 263 -14.15 -28.69 -8.53
N ILE A 264 -15.12 -28.06 -7.83
CA ILE A 264 -15.08 -27.92 -6.37
C ILE A 264 -15.16 -29.29 -5.67
N PHE A 265 -16.02 -30.18 -6.16
CA PHE A 265 -16.18 -31.54 -5.64
C PHE A 265 -14.88 -32.35 -5.69
N VAL A 266 -14.15 -32.26 -6.80
CA VAL A 266 -12.84 -32.92 -6.96
C VAL A 266 -11.83 -32.31 -5.99
N VAL A 267 -11.76 -30.97 -5.91
CA VAL A 267 -10.86 -30.26 -4.98
C VAL A 267 -11.08 -30.69 -3.53
N LEU A 268 -12.33 -30.71 -3.06
CA LEU A 268 -12.69 -31.14 -1.71
C LEU A 268 -12.36 -32.62 -1.46
N GLY A 269 -12.44 -33.46 -2.50
CA GLY A 269 -11.99 -34.85 -2.45
C GLY A 269 -10.47 -34.98 -2.29
N GLU A 270 -9.69 -34.14 -2.96
CA GLU A 270 -8.23 -34.14 -2.86
C GLU A 270 -7.70 -33.57 -1.54
N MET A 271 -8.47 -32.70 -0.88
CA MET A 271 -8.15 -32.20 0.47
C MET A 271 -8.13 -33.29 1.54
N GLN A 272 -8.61 -34.50 1.22
CA GLN A 272 -8.68 -35.64 2.14
C GLN A 272 -7.40 -36.49 2.19
N ALA A 273 -6.38 -36.20 1.37
CA ALA A 273 -5.16 -36.97 1.37
C ALA A 273 -4.12 -36.45 2.38
N LYS A 274 -4.27 -36.89 3.64
CA LYS A 274 -3.21 -37.27 4.60
C LYS A 274 -3.88 -37.73 5.92
N ARG A 275 -4.26 -39.00 5.97
CA ARG A 275 -4.19 -39.80 7.20
C ARG A 275 -3.12 -40.85 6.98
#